data_AF-A0A8S1A6B3-F1
#
_entry.id   AF-A0A8S1A6B3-F1
#
_cell.length_a   1.000
_cell.length_b   1.000
_cell.length_c   1.000
_cell.angle_alpha   90.00
_cell.angle_beta   90.00
_cell.angle_gamma   90.00
#
_symmetry.space_group_name_H-M   'P 1'
#
loop_
_entity.id
_entity.type
_entity.pdbx_description
1 polymer ?
#
loop_
_entity_poly.entity_id
_entity_poly.type
_entity_poly.pdbx_seq_one_letter_code
_entity_poly.pdbx_strand_id
1 'polypeptide(L)'
;MLKILAVILLVLTTVFSQHLYDYYHDLHLPHSPPLHPVLAVAPRTQFSCAARPRGYYADVQTGCQVFHFCWRHHLISTDLCSNGTLFNEQFQVCDHFYNVRCGSPYEDL
;
A
#
# COMPACT_ATOMS: atom_id res chain seq x y z
N MET A 1 43.94 -16.18 26.07
CA MET A 1 43.49 -14.76 26.09
C MET A 1 43.03 -14.28 24.71
N LEU A 2 43.83 -14.44 23.64
CA LEU A 2 43.46 -14.00 22.27
C LEU A 2 42.18 -14.67 21.72
N LYS A 3 42.00 -15.98 21.95
CA LYS A 3 40.78 -16.71 21.55
C LYS A 3 39.52 -16.21 22.25
N ILE A 4 39.63 -15.82 23.53
CA ILE A 4 38.50 -15.30 24.31
C ILE A 4 38.12 -13.91 23.80
N LEU A 5 39.11 -13.06 23.50
CA LEU A 5 38.88 -11.73 22.93
C LEU A 5 38.18 -11.80 21.55
N ALA A 6 38.60 -12.74 20.69
CA ALA A 6 38.00 -12.95 19.37
C ALA A 6 36.55 -13.44 19.46
N VAL A 7 36.24 -14.34 20.40
CA VAL A 7 34.87 -14.81 20.64
C VAL A 7 33.98 -13.67 21.16
N ILE A 8 34.48 -12.84 22.08
CA ILE A 8 33.74 -11.68 22.58
C ILE A 8 33.45 -10.68 21.44
N LEU A 9 34.44 -10.39 20.59
CA LEU A 9 34.27 -9.48 19.46
C LEU A 9 33.25 -10.02 18.44
N LEU A 10 33.32 -11.31 18.11
CA LEU A 10 32.36 -11.98 17.21
C LEU A 10 30.94 -11.92 17.78
N VAL A 11 30.77 -12.26 19.06
CA VAL A 11 29.46 -12.21 19.74
C VAL A 11 28.91 -10.79 19.77
N LEU A 12 29.75 -9.78 20.09
CA LEU A 12 29.33 -8.38 20.06
C LEU A 12 28.89 -7.96 18.65
N THR A 13 29.66 -8.28 17.60
CA THR A 13 29.27 -7.94 16.22
C THR A 13 27.95 -8.60 15.81
N THR A 14 27.71 -9.87 16.17
CA THR A 14 26.43 -10.54 15.87
C THR A 14 25.27 -9.96 16.68
N VAL A 15 25.49 -9.58 17.94
CA VAL A 15 24.47 -8.96 18.80
C VAL A 15 24.10 -7.57 18.26
N PHE A 16 25.07 -6.78 17.78
CA PHE A 16 24.81 -5.49 17.13
C PHE A 16 24.11 -5.66 15.77
N SER A 17 24.37 -6.74 15.04
CA SER A 17 23.67 -7.06 13.77
C SER A 17 22.25 -7.61 13.95
N GLN A 18 21.84 -7.95 15.18
CA GLN A 18 20.52 -8.53 15.49
C GLN A 18 19.45 -7.50 15.88
N HIS A 19 19.69 -6.20 15.69
CA HIS A 19 18.62 -5.22 15.84
C HIS A 19 17.51 -5.54 14.82
N LEU A 20 16.38 -6.02 15.33
CA LEU A 20 15.16 -6.24 14.57
C LEU A 20 14.74 -4.88 14.00
N TYR A 21 15.15 -4.59 12.77
CA TYR A 21 14.80 -3.36 12.10
C TYR A 21 13.31 -3.44 11.74
N ASP A 22 12.47 -2.80 12.53
CA ASP A 22 11.03 -2.81 12.33
C ASP A 22 10.64 -1.82 11.23
N TYR A 23 10.57 -2.34 10.00
CA TYR A 23 10.15 -1.59 8.84
C TYR A 23 8.72 -0.99 8.99
N TYR A 24 7.83 -1.64 9.74
CA TYR A 24 6.46 -1.14 9.97
C TYR A 24 6.46 0.11 10.87
N HIS A 25 7.44 0.25 11.76
CA HIS A 25 7.57 1.46 12.57
C HIS A 25 7.96 2.69 11.74
N ASP A 26 8.83 2.53 10.75
CA ASP A 26 9.24 3.64 9.89
C ASP A 26 8.09 4.14 9.00
N LEU A 27 7.16 3.26 8.66
CA LEU A 27 6.04 3.55 7.76
C LEU A 27 5.08 4.62 8.28
N HIS A 28 5.00 4.78 9.60
CA HIS A 28 4.18 5.80 10.26
C HIS A 28 4.88 7.17 10.32
N LEU A 29 6.18 7.24 9.96
CA LEU A 29 6.93 8.48 9.93
C LEU A 29 6.61 9.29 8.68
N PRO A 30 6.80 10.62 8.71
CA PRO A 30 6.69 11.47 7.52
C PRO A 30 7.75 11.08 6.49
N HIS A 31 7.30 10.83 5.25
CA HIS A 31 8.18 10.54 4.12
C HIS A 31 8.17 11.70 3.12
N SER A 32 9.32 11.91 2.46
CA SER A 32 9.48 12.88 1.39
C SER A 32 10.36 12.25 0.29
N PRO A 33 9.75 11.82 -0.85
CA PRO A 33 8.35 11.96 -1.24
C PRO A 33 7.39 11.05 -0.44
N PRO A 34 6.07 11.32 -0.44
CA PRO A 34 5.07 10.43 0.15
C PRO A 34 5.13 9.02 -0.45
N LEU A 35 4.90 8.00 0.37
CA LEU A 35 4.90 6.60 -0.07
C LEU A 35 3.60 6.16 -0.76
N HIS A 36 2.58 7.01 -0.70
CA HIS A 36 1.28 6.78 -1.32
C HIS A 36 0.75 8.10 -1.93
N PRO A 37 -0.20 8.03 -2.87
CA PRO A 37 -0.90 9.21 -3.36
C PRO A 37 -1.57 10.01 -2.23
N VAL A 38 -1.55 11.33 -2.35
CA VAL A 38 -2.17 12.29 -1.43
C VAL A 38 -3.04 13.26 -2.21
N LEU A 39 -3.92 12.71 -3.02
CA LEU A 39 -4.86 13.46 -3.85
C LEU A 39 -5.87 14.18 -2.96
N ALA A 40 -6.13 15.45 -3.26
CA ALA A 40 -7.19 16.22 -2.59
C ALA A 40 -8.57 15.98 -3.23
N VAL A 41 -8.59 15.62 -4.52
CA VAL A 41 -9.79 15.36 -5.32
C VAL A 41 -9.50 14.23 -6.30
N ALA A 42 -10.53 13.49 -6.71
CA ALA A 42 -10.37 12.48 -7.77
C ALA A 42 -10.08 13.16 -9.13
N PRO A 43 -8.90 12.90 -9.75
CA PRO A 43 -8.61 13.40 -11.08
C PRO A 43 -9.43 12.63 -12.14
N ARG A 44 -9.51 13.18 -13.36
CA ARG A 44 -10.03 12.41 -14.49
C ARG A 44 -8.98 11.40 -14.95
N THR A 45 -9.41 10.15 -15.09
CA THR A 45 -8.59 9.04 -15.56
C THR A 45 -9.25 8.36 -16.77
N GLN A 46 -8.60 7.34 -17.30
CA GLN A 46 -9.15 6.51 -18.38
C GLN A 46 -10.02 5.35 -17.85
N PHE A 47 -10.39 5.36 -16.56
CA PHE A 47 -11.23 4.33 -15.98
C PHE A 47 -12.58 4.22 -16.71
N SER A 48 -13.06 2.99 -16.91
CA SER A 48 -14.35 2.73 -17.52
C SER A 48 -15.00 1.47 -16.94
N CYS A 49 -16.33 1.53 -16.80
CA CYS A 49 -17.18 0.40 -16.43
C CYS A 49 -17.52 -0.53 -17.61
N ALA A 50 -17.00 -0.24 -18.82
CA ALA A 50 -17.16 -1.11 -19.97
C ALA A 50 -16.61 -2.52 -19.67
N ALA A 51 -17.40 -3.55 -19.94
CA ALA A 51 -17.10 -4.96 -19.64
C ALA A 51 -16.86 -5.31 -18.16
N ARG A 52 -17.15 -4.39 -17.23
CA ARG A 52 -17.12 -4.69 -15.79
C ARG A 52 -18.50 -5.08 -15.30
N PRO A 53 -18.63 -6.13 -14.48
CA PRO A 53 -19.87 -6.42 -13.79
C PRO A 53 -20.18 -5.33 -12.75
N ARG A 54 -21.22 -5.55 -11.96
CA ARG A 54 -21.50 -4.70 -10.80
C ARG A 54 -20.39 -4.87 -9.76
N GLY A 55 -19.86 -3.77 -9.25
CA GLY A 55 -18.87 -3.80 -8.18
C GLY A 55 -18.16 -2.47 -7.98
N TYR A 56 -17.34 -2.41 -6.94
CA TYR A 56 -16.37 -1.35 -6.74
C TYR A 56 -15.02 -1.76 -7.31
N TYR A 57 -14.37 -0.82 -8.00
CA TYR A 57 -13.15 -1.07 -8.76
C TYR A 57 -12.10 -0.01 -8.43
N ALA A 58 -10.86 -0.43 -8.20
CA ALA A 58 -9.75 0.47 -7.95
C ALA A 58 -9.34 1.22 -9.22
N ASP A 59 -9.03 2.51 -9.08
CA ASP A 59 -8.40 3.28 -10.15
C ASP A 59 -6.88 3.20 -10.06
N VAL A 60 -6.30 2.31 -10.84
CA VAL A 60 -4.85 2.07 -10.89
C VAL A 60 -4.08 3.30 -11.35
N GLN A 61 -4.66 4.19 -12.18
CA GLN A 61 -3.97 5.42 -12.61
C GLN A 61 -3.77 6.41 -11.45
N THR A 62 -4.59 6.33 -10.42
CA THR A 62 -4.48 7.16 -9.21
C THR A 62 -3.66 6.50 -8.11
N GLY A 63 -2.98 5.39 -8.40
CA GLY A 63 -2.33 4.56 -7.37
C GLY A 63 -3.35 3.95 -6.41
N CYS A 64 -4.60 3.73 -6.86
CA CYS A 64 -5.70 3.14 -6.09
C CYS A 64 -6.22 3.99 -4.92
N GLN A 65 -5.88 5.27 -4.84
CA GLN A 65 -6.54 6.16 -3.86
C GLN A 65 -7.99 6.47 -4.29
N VAL A 66 -8.26 6.49 -5.59
CA VAL A 66 -9.63 6.60 -6.14
C VAL A 66 -10.19 5.21 -6.44
N PHE A 67 -11.48 5.06 -6.22
CA PHE A 67 -12.24 3.89 -6.66
C PHE A 67 -13.59 4.30 -7.27
N HIS A 68 -14.20 3.38 -8.00
CA HIS A 68 -15.40 3.63 -8.78
C HIS A 68 -16.44 2.57 -8.53
N PHE A 69 -17.71 2.97 -8.38
CA PHE A 69 -18.82 2.04 -8.38
C PHE A 69 -19.40 1.91 -9.79
N CYS A 70 -19.44 0.69 -10.32
CA CYS A 70 -20.07 0.37 -11.60
C CYS A 70 -21.41 -0.36 -11.40
N TRP A 71 -22.41 0.02 -12.20
CA TRP A 71 -23.69 -0.68 -12.28
C TRP A 71 -24.23 -0.63 -13.71
N ARG A 72 -24.66 -1.77 -14.26
CA ARG A 72 -25.15 -1.89 -15.65
C ARG A 72 -24.17 -1.27 -16.67
N HIS A 73 -22.87 -1.48 -16.47
CA HIS A 73 -21.79 -0.90 -17.30
C HIS A 73 -21.71 0.64 -17.29
N HIS A 74 -22.40 1.30 -16.36
CA HIS A 74 -22.31 2.74 -16.14
C HIS A 74 -21.54 3.06 -14.85
N LEU A 75 -20.79 4.16 -14.88
CA LEU A 75 -20.17 4.75 -13.71
C LEU A 75 -21.24 5.41 -12.84
N ILE A 76 -21.39 4.95 -11.60
CA ILE A 76 -22.39 5.47 -10.65
C ILE A 76 -21.76 6.45 -9.68
N SER A 77 -20.59 6.12 -9.13
CA SER A 77 -19.84 7.01 -8.24
C SER A 77 -18.33 6.92 -8.50
N THR A 78 -17.65 7.97 -8.09
CA THR A 78 -16.19 8.04 -8.02
C THR A 78 -15.85 8.62 -6.67
N ASP A 79 -15.14 7.85 -5.89
CA ASP A 79 -14.91 8.11 -4.48
C ASP A 79 -13.41 8.05 -4.19
N LEU A 80 -12.98 8.79 -3.17
CA LEU A 80 -11.58 8.96 -2.80
C LEU A 80 -11.36 8.42 -1.39
N CYS A 81 -10.43 7.49 -1.24
CA CYS A 81 -9.94 7.05 0.06
C CYS A 81 -9.17 8.18 0.75
N SER A 82 -9.24 8.24 2.08
CA SER A 82 -8.52 9.25 2.87
C SER A 82 -7.01 9.09 2.75
N ASN A 83 -6.27 10.18 3.00
CA ASN A 83 -4.81 10.15 2.96
C ASN A 83 -4.25 9.05 3.89
N GLY A 84 -3.36 8.22 3.35
CA GLY A 84 -2.80 7.05 4.04
C GLY A 84 -3.54 5.74 3.78
N THR A 85 -4.62 5.77 3.00
CA THR A 85 -5.39 4.58 2.62
C THR A 85 -5.57 4.49 1.11
N LEU A 86 -5.65 3.26 0.60
CA LEU A 86 -5.91 2.92 -0.79
C LEU A 86 -7.07 1.92 -0.85
N PHE A 87 -7.80 1.92 -1.95
CA PHE A 87 -8.91 1.00 -2.13
C PHE A 87 -8.38 -0.42 -2.36
N ASN A 88 -8.62 -1.30 -1.40
CA ASN A 88 -8.42 -2.72 -1.53
C ASN A 88 -9.63 -3.32 -2.28
N GLU A 89 -9.46 -3.64 -3.56
CA GLU A 89 -10.55 -4.17 -4.38
C GLU A 89 -10.97 -5.59 -3.95
N GLN A 90 -10.06 -6.39 -3.37
CA GLN A 90 -10.39 -7.73 -2.88
C GLN A 90 -11.34 -7.68 -1.68
N PHE A 91 -11.06 -6.81 -0.70
CA PHE A 91 -11.86 -6.65 0.51
C PHE A 91 -12.94 -5.56 0.42
N GLN A 92 -12.96 -4.81 -0.69
CA GLN A 92 -13.91 -3.74 -0.97
C GLN A 92 -13.92 -2.65 0.13
N VAL A 93 -12.73 -2.28 0.62
CA VAL A 93 -12.54 -1.30 1.70
C VAL A 93 -11.32 -0.42 1.42
N CYS A 94 -11.31 0.82 1.91
CA CYS A 94 -10.07 1.60 1.97
C CYS A 94 -9.20 1.05 3.11
N ASP A 95 -8.11 0.38 2.77
CA ASP A 95 -7.14 -0.16 3.73
C ASP A 95 -5.88 0.71 3.73
N HIS A 96 -5.03 0.55 4.73
CA HIS A 96 -3.75 1.20 4.78
C HIS A 96 -2.93 0.90 3.52
N PHE A 97 -2.24 1.92 3.01
CA PHE A 97 -1.56 1.84 1.70
C PHE A 97 -0.55 0.69 1.58
N TYR A 98 -0.03 0.19 2.70
CA TYR A 98 0.92 -0.91 2.75
C TYR A 98 0.30 -2.31 2.70
N ASN A 99 -1.02 -2.39 2.89
CA ASN A 99 -1.81 -3.60 2.73
C ASN A 99 -2.37 -3.75 1.31
N VAL A 100 -2.18 -2.74 0.44
CA VAL A 100 -2.75 -2.71 -0.91
C VAL A 100 -1.66 -2.80 -1.97
N ARG A 101 -1.81 -3.76 -2.88
CA ARG A 101 -1.01 -3.97 -4.09
C ARG A 101 -1.79 -3.47 -5.29
N CYS A 102 -1.79 -2.14 -5.45
CA CYS A 102 -2.56 -1.47 -6.50
C CYS A 102 -2.35 -2.08 -7.90
N GLY A 103 -3.44 -2.55 -8.52
CA GLY A 103 -3.43 -3.17 -9.84
C GLY A 103 -3.08 -4.67 -9.86
N SER A 104 -2.82 -5.30 -8.71
CA SER A 104 -2.72 -6.75 -8.58
C SER A 104 -4.07 -7.35 -8.23
N PRO A 105 -4.59 -8.33 -8.99
CA PRO A 105 -5.75 -9.11 -8.58
C PRO A 105 -5.41 -10.24 -7.59
N TYR A 106 -4.13 -10.44 -7.26
CA TYR A 106 -3.65 -11.45 -6.33
C TYR A 106 -2.91 -10.73 -5.20
N GLU A 107 -3.56 -10.51 -4.07
CA GLU A 107 -2.96 -9.77 -2.94
C GLU A 107 -2.49 -10.67 -1.78
N ASP A 108 -2.78 -11.98 -1.82
CA ASP A 108 -2.40 -12.93 -0.75
C ASP A 108 -1.60 -14.17 -1.23
N LEU A 109 -0.99 -14.14 -2.42
CA LEU A 109 -0.08 -15.20 -2.92
C LEU A 109 1.37 -14.75 -2.96
#